data_AF-A0A8G2FGQ2-F1
#
_entry.id   AF-A0A8G2FGQ2-F1
#
_cell.length_a   1.000
_cell.length_b   1.000
_cell.length_c   1.000
_cell.angle_alpha   90.00
_cell.angle_beta   90.00
_cell.angle_gamma   90.00
#
_symmetry.space_group_name_H-M   'P 1'
#
loop_
_entity.id
_entity.type
_entity.pdbx_description
1 polymer ?
#
loop_
_entity_poly.entity_id
_entity_poly.type
_entity_poly.pdbx_seq_one_letter_code
_entity_poly.pdbx_strand_id
1 'polypeptide(L)' 'MKIYRCSNCLIRLRSLVSKGLTIWQLKMRKEIRCGNCNRLLAKGTATDLEIKCPRCGAINHVSDTSTEQERRDRP' A
#
# COMPACT_ATOMS: atom_id res chain seq x y z
N MET A 1 49.90 -16.29 5.32
CA MET A 1 49.94 -17.02 4.04
C MET A 1 49.59 -18.47 4.31
N LYS A 2 48.37 -18.89 3.95
CA LYS A 2 47.94 -20.30 3.83
C LYS A 2 46.59 -20.29 3.12
N ILE A 3 46.69 -20.19 1.81
CA ILE A 3 45.59 -20.30 0.85
C ILE A 3 45.27 -21.78 0.80
N TYR A 4 44.21 -22.23 1.48
CA TYR A 4 43.69 -23.58 1.27
C TYR A 4 42.68 -23.52 0.13
N ARG A 5 43.23 -23.71 -1.06
CA ARG A 5 42.51 -23.94 -2.31
C ARG A 5 42.02 -25.38 -2.29
N CYS A 6 40.81 -25.60 -1.78
CA CYS A 6 40.16 -26.90 -1.90
C CYS A 6 39.19 -26.86 -3.08
N SER A 7 39.71 -27.31 -4.22
CA SER A 7 38.95 -27.64 -5.42
C SER A 7 38.05 -28.83 -5.10
N ASN A 8 36.73 -28.65 -4.99
CA ASN A 8 35.79 -29.65 -5.50
C ASN A 8 34.33 -29.24 -5.46
N CYS A 9 33.61 -29.81 -6.43
CA CYS A 9 32.16 -29.95 -6.50
C CYS A 9 31.37 -28.71 -6.94
N LEU A 10 31.29 -28.59 -8.27
CA LEU A 10 30.05 -28.27 -8.99
C LEU A 10 28.80 -28.76 -8.22
N ILE A 11 28.15 -27.88 -7.48
CA ILE A 11 26.76 -28.06 -7.07
C ILE A 11 25.96 -27.00 -7.80
N ARG A 12 25.35 -27.46 -8.89
CA ARG A 12 24.27 -26.80 -9.62
C ARG A 12 23.08 -26.65 -8.70
N LEU A 13 22.89 -25.48 -8.11
CA LEU A 13 21.59 -25.06 -7.58
C LEU A 13 21.13 -23.80 -8.28
N ARG A 14 20.13 -24.00 -9.15
CA ARG A 14 19.26 -22.96 -9.72
C ARG A 14 18.83 -22.00 -8.61
N SER A 15 19.26 -20.75 -8.71
CA SER A 15 18.59 -19.59 -8.13
C SER A 15 19.26 -18.36 -8.74
N LEU A 16 18.63 -17.19 -8.70
CA LEU A 16 18.96 -15.98 -9.49
C LEU A 16 18.34 -16.11 -10.91
N VAL A 17 17.10 -15.66 -11.13
CA VAL A 17 16.77 -14.23 -11.08
C VAL A 17 15.56 -13.99 -10.17
N SER A 18 15.91 -13.58 -8.97
CA SER A 18 15.06 -12.95 -7.97
C SER A 18 14.22 -11.85 -8.62
N LYS A 19 12.90 -12.03 -8.63
CA LYS A 19 11.86 -10.99 -8.56
C LYS A 19 12.28 -9.65 -9.17
N GLY A 20 12.17 -9.53 -10.49
CA GLY A 20 12.10 -8.25 -11.19
C GLY A 20 10.80 -7.50 -10.88
N LEU A 21 10.54 -7.22 -9.60
CA LEU A 21 9.49 -6.31 -9.17
C LEU A 21 10.14 -4.94 -9.06
N THR A 22 10.26 -4.27 -10.20
CA THR A 22 10.70 -2.87 -10.26
C THR A 22 9.73 -2.03 -9.44
N ILE A 23 10.20 -1.56 -8.28
CA ILE A 23 9.97 -0.21 -7.70
C ILE A 23 8.75 0.56 -8.26
N TRP A 24 7.49 0.08 -8.13
CA TRP A 24 6.30 0.89 -8.52
C TRP A 24 5.02 0.55 -7.74
N GLN A 25 5.13 0.21 -6.45
CA GLN A 25 3.95 0.14 -5.59
C GLN A 25 4.07 1.15 -4.46
N LEU A 26 4.24 2.43 -4.83
CA LEU A 26 3.95 3.54 -3.94
C LEU A 26 2.42 3.62 -3.78
N LYS A 27 1.88 2.79 -2.87
CA LYS A 27 0.44 2.75 -2.59
C LYS A 27 0.04 4.06 -1.90
N MET A 28 -0.46 5.00 -2.68
CA MET A 28 -1.10 6.22 -2.15
C MET A 28 -2.27 5.80 -1.24
N ARG A 29 -2.22 6.22 0.04
CA ARG A 29 -3.28 5.96 1.01
C ARG A 29 -4.47 6.90 0.72
N LYS A 30 -5.68 6.36 0.63
CA LYS A 30 -6.93 7.12 0.44
C LYS A 30 -7.09 8.16 1.56
N GLU A 31 -7.46 9.39 1.21
CA GLU A 31 -7.71 10.43 2.20
C GLU A 31 -9.17 10.38 2.67
N ILE A 32 -9.36 10.37 3.99
CA ILE A 32 -10.67 10.44 4.64
C ILE A 32 -10.84 11.87 5.15
N ARG A 33 -11.84 12.59 4.64
CA ARG A 33 -12.09 14.00 4.94
C ARG A 33 -13.44 14.16 5.63
N CYS A 34 -13.53 15.16 6.50
CA CYS A 34 -14.77 15.52 7.15
C CYS A 34 -15.77 16.06 6.12
N GLY A 35 -16.96 15.47 6.04
CA GLY A 35 -18.04 15.91 5.14
C GLY A 35 -18.58 17.32 5.41
N ASN A 36 -18.34 17.89 6.60
CA ASN A 36 -18.83 19.22 6.97
C ASN A 36 -17.81 20.35 6.72
N CYS A 37 -16.52 20.13 7.04
CA CYS A 37 -15.50 21.19 6.97
C CYS A 37 -14.27 20.84 6.10
N ASN A 38 -14.31 19.71 5.40
CA ASN A 38 -13.25 19.19 4.51
C ASN A 38 -11.86 19.00 5.16
N ARG A 39 -11.78 19.07 6.50
CA ARG A 39 -10.57 18.77 7.26
C ARG A 39 -10.18 17.30 7.04
N LEU A 40 -8.89 17.06 6.79
CA LEU A 40 -8.34 15.71 6.73
C LEU A 40 -8.46 15.05 8.12
N LEU A 41 -9.12 13.90 8.17
CA LEU A 41 -9.32 13.11 9.38
C LEU A 41 -8.32 11.95 9.46
N ALA A 42 -8.13 11.22 8.36
CA ALA A 42 -7.21 10.08 8.30
C ALA A 42 -6.72 9.81 6.87
N LYS A 43 -5.66 9.00 6.73
CA LYS A 43 -5.21 8.43 5.45
C LYS A 43 -5.21 6.91 5.55
N GLY A 44 -6.02 6.23 4.76
CA GLY A 44 -6.14 4.77 4.77
C GLY A 44 -7.50 4.30 4.29
N THR A 45 -7.73 3.00 4.47
CA THR A 45 -9.01 2.32 4.25
C THR A 45 -9.59 1.95 5.60
N ALA A 46 -10.89 2.11 5.77
CA ALA A 46 -11.64 1.76 6.96
C ALA A 46 -12.91 1.01 6.54
N THR A 47 -13.09 -0.21 7.05
CA THR A 47 -14.29 -1.01 6.79
C THR A 47 -15.51 -0.37 7.46
N ASP A 48 -15.35 0.06 8.71
CA ASP A 48 -16.36 0.79 9.48
C ASP A 48 -15.64 1.65 10.53
N LEU A 49 -15.78 2.97 10.45
CA LEU A 49 -15.10 3.92 11.33
C LEU A 49 -16.01 5.11 11.62
N GLU A 50 -16.26 5.35 12.90
CA GLU A 50 -16.84 6.59 13.38
C GLU A 50 -15.74 7.49 13.96
N ILE A 51 -15.60 8.71 13.43
CA ILE A 51 -14.58 9.66 13.87
C ILE A 51 -15.17 11.07 14.04
N LYS A 52 -14.95 11.67 15.21
CA LYS A 52 -15.32 13.06 15.47
C LYS A 52 -14.31 14.00 14.82
N CYS A 53 -14.80 14.99 14.07
CA CYS A 53 -13.97 16.04 13.53
C CYS A 53 -13.55 17.01 14.66
N PRO A 54 -12.25 17.22 14.91
CA PRO A 54 -11.78 18.13 15.97
C PRO A 54 -12.03 19.61 15.64
N ARG A 55 -12.34 19.95 14.38
CA ARG A 55 -12.57 21.33 13.95
C ARG A 55 -14.02 21.76 14.12
N CYS A 56 -14.96 20.95 13.65
CA CYS A 56 -16.39 21.32 13.61
C CYS A 56 -17.27 20.47 14.52
N GLY A 57 -16.73 19.45 15.19
CA GLY A 57 -17.47 18.59 16.11
C GLY A 57 -18.39 17.55 15.44
N ALA A 58 -18.54 17.58 14.11
CA ALA A 58 -19.33 16.60 13.37
C ALA A 58 -18.80 15.17 13.58
N ILE A 59 -19.71 14.21 13.71
CA ILE A 59 -19.39 12.79 13.77
C ILE A 59 -19.47 12.24 12.35
N ASN A 60 -18.34 11.76 11.82
CA ASN A 60 -18.23 11.22 10.48
C ASN A 60 -18.22 9.69 10.53
N HIS A 61 -19.20 9.06 9.86
CA HIS A 61 -19.22 7.63 9.59
C HIS A 61 -18.53 7.35 8.25
N VAL A 62 -17.50 6.52 8.27
CA VAL A 62 -16.67 6.19 7.11
C VAL A 62 -16.71 4.69 6.91
N SER A 63 -17.26 4.26 5.78
CA SER A 63 -17.37 2.85 5.42
C SER A 63 -16.81 2.67 4.01
N ASP A 64 -15.87 1.73 3.85
CA ASP A 64 -15.38 1.33 2.54
C ASP A 64 -16.35 0.34 1.90
N THR A 65 -17.52 0.83 1.47
CA THR A 65 -18.17 0.22 0.31
C THR A 65 -17.35 0.69 -0.88
N SER A 66 -16.47 -0.16 -1.39
CA SER A 66 -15.70 0.06 -2.60
C SER A 66 -16.60 0.56 -3.73
N THR A 67 -16.71 1.87 -3.90
CA THR A 67 -17.14 2.46 -5.17
C THR A 67 -15.97 2.26 -6.11
N GLU A 68 -15.98 1.07 -6.72
CA GLU A 68 -15.56 0.75 -8.06
C GLU A 68 -14.89 1.95 -8.75
N GLN A 69 -13.57 1.90 -8.83
CA GLN A 69 -12.83 2.78 -9.73
C GLN A 69 -13.01 2.25 -11.15
N GLU A 70 -14.26 2.26 -11.63
CA GLU A 70 -14.57 2.03 -13.02
C GLU A 70 -14.27 3.31 -13.80
N ARG A 71 -12.98 3.59 -13.96
CA ARG A 71 -12.48 4.28 -15.15
C ARG A 71 -12.20 3.19 -16.18
N ARG A 72 -13.25 2.49 -16.63
CA ARG A 72 -13.16 1.75 -17.89
C ARG A 72 -12.84 2.78 -18.95
N ASP A 73 -11.71 2.58 -19.61
CA ASP A 73 -11.29 3.25 -20.82
C ASP A 73 -12.50 3.51 -21.72
N ARG A 74 -12.76 4.79 -22.00
CA ARG A 74 -13.65 5.16 -23.09
C ARG A 74 -12.79 5.24 -24.35
N PRO A 75 -13.09 4.48 -25.41
CA PRO A 75 -12.38 4.56 -26.68
C PRO A 75 -12.54 5.95 -27.34
#